data_AF-F8P9B0-F1
#
_entry.id   AF-F8P9B0-F1
#
_cell.length_a   1.000
_cell.length_b   1.000
_cell.length_c   1.000
_cell.angle_alpha   90.00
_cell.angle_beta   90.00
_cell.angle_gamma   90.00
#
_symmetry.space_group_name_H-M   'P 1'
#
loop_
_entity.id
_entity.type
_entity.pdbx_description
1 polymer ?
#
loop_
_entity_poly.entity_id
_entity_poly.type
_entity_poly.pdbx_seq_one_letter_code
_entity_poly.pdbx_strand_id
1 'polypeptide(L)'
;MSYISPIANPQPFVTKIRGLSDEANTIDSGVGRAKRDAAEFVSKYSADFQIVSELQASTEHFITRWVSTLQQTRDAASSISAWYQRFIEVFLSLIDMIGSEGDVKEVIAEFNNLLGETHPSTKYQLDTTPGVKNAFNEIEALVCVESKHIIDVLQSAKASNFSKTVEGLKKEIAPVKLGAAHIRQALNNYATRLE
;
A
#
# COMPACT_ATOMS: atom_id res chain seq x y z
N MET A 1 21.05 -11.93 -16.50
CA MET A 1 20.85 -10.48 -16.37
C MET A 1 20.96 -10.14 -14.90
N SER A 2 21.54 -9.00 -14.52
CA SER A 2 21.52 -8.53 -13.12
C SER A 2 20.06 -8.28 -12.74
N TYR A 3 19.62 -8.78 -11.58
CA TYR A 3 18.33 -8.38 -11.03
C TYR A 3 18.34 -6.87 -10.78
N ILE A 4 17.20 -6.22 -11.02
CA ILE A 4 16.98 -4.81 -10.70
C ILE A 4 15.69 -4.77 -9.90
N SER A 5 15.80 -4.49 -8.60
CA SER A 5 14.64 -4.36 -7.73
C SER A 5 13.70 -3.27 -8.24
N PRO A 6 12.40 -3.57 -8.46
CA PRO A 6 11.42 -2.54 -8.75
C PRO A 6 11.28 -1.52 -7.60
N ILE A 7 11.51 -1.96 -6.36
CA ILE A 7 11.42 -1.10 -5.17
C ILE A 7 12.53 -0.04 -5.20
N ALA A 8 13.72 -0.36 -5.71
CA ALA A 8 14.83 0.59 -5.85
C ALA A 8 14.48 1.80 -6.76
N ASN A 9 13.48 1.67 -7.63
CA ASN A 9 12.88 2.79 -8.37
C ASN A 9 11.41 2.98 -7.96
N PRO A 10 11.13 3.61 -6.81
CA PRO A 10 9.79 3.65 -6.23
C PRO A 10 8.83 4.59 -6.97
N GLN A 11 9.32 5.44 -7.87
CA GLN A 11 8.59 6.58 -8.42
C GLN A 11 7.28 6.20 -9.12
N PRO A 12 7.19 5.10 -9.92
CA PRO A 12 5.93 4.68 -10.52
C PRO A 12 4.85 4.38 -9.47
N PHE A 13 5.22 3.70 -8.39
CA PHE A 13 4.30 3.33 -7.31
C PHE A 13 3.88 4.55 -6.47
N VAL A 14 4.85 5.42 -6.13
CA VAL A 14 4.58 6.67 -5.40
C VAL A 14 3.64 7.57 -6.20
N THR A 15 3.86 7.69 -7.51
CA THR A 15 3.01 8.50 -8.41
C THR A 15 1.61 7.91 -8.49
N LYS A 16 1.49 6.59 -8.57
CA LYS A 16 0.19 5.88 -8.59
C LYS A 16 -0.60 6.11 -7.29
N ILE A 17 0.03 5.95 -6.12
CA ILE A 17 -0.63 6.20 -4.83
C ILE A 17 -1.09 7.65 -4.72
N ARG A 18 -0.24 8.61 -5.14
CA ARG A 18 -0.59 10.03 -5.13
C ARG A 18 -1.76 10.34 -6.05
N GLY A 19 -1.76 9.82 -7.27
CA GLY A 19 -2.86 9.99 -8.22
C GLY A 19 -4.19 9.51 -7.66
N LEU A 20 -4.21 8.32 -7.04
CA LEU A 20 -5.40 7.81 -6.37
C LEU A 20 -5.87 8.71 -5.20
N SER A 21 -4.94 9.27 -4.43
CA SER A 21 -5.28 10.22 -3.36
C SER A 21 -5.89 11.50 -3.91
N ASP A 22 -5.33 12.06 -4.98
CA ASP A 22 -5.82 13.30 -5.60
C ASP A 22 -7.19 13.09 -6.28
N GLU A 23 -7.41 11.92 -6.90
CA GLU A 23 -8.71 11.51 -7.43
C GLU A 23 -9.76 11.38 -6.32
N ALA A 24 -9.44 10.68 -5.24
CA ALA A 24 -10.36 10.51 -4.11
C ALA A 24 -10.76 11.85 -3.47
N ASN A 25 -9.83 12.79 -3.30
CA ASN A 25 -10.11 14.15 -2.81
C ASN A 25 -11.03 14.93 -3.77
N THR A 26 -10.81 14.77 -5.08
CA THR A 26 -11.64 15.42 -6.10
C THR A 26 -13.07 14.89 -6.09
N ILE A 27 -13.22 13.56 -5.97
CA ILE A 27 -14.52 12.91 -5.85
C ILE A 27 -15.22 13.35 -4.57
N ASP A 28 -14.53 13.34 -3.42
CA ASP A 28 -15.11 13.74 -2.14
C ASP A 28 -15.65 15.17 -2.17
N SER A 29 -14.87 16.11 -2.73
CA SER A 29 -15.32 17.49 -2.96
C SER A 29 -16.58 17.55 -3.84
N GLY A 30 -16.69 16.68 -4.85
CA GLY A 30 -17.86 16.55 -5.71
C GLY A 30 -19.08 15.99 -4.98
N VAL A 31 -18.88 14.96 -4.16
CA VAL A 31 -19.90 14.37 -3.30
C VAL A 31 -20.43 15.40 -2.29
N GLY A 32 -19.54 16.20 -1.70
CA GLY A 32 -19.92 17.30 -0.83
C GLY A 32 -20.74 18.39 -1.52
N ARG A 33 -20.48 18.69 -2.80
CA ARG A 33 -21.33 19.60 -3.61
C ARG A 33 -22.70 18.97 -3.86
N ALA A 34 -22.74 17.73 -4.34
CA ALA A 34 -24.00 17.03 -4.60
C ALA A 34 -24.90 16.96 -3.36
N LYS A 35 -24.33 16.76 -2.17
CA LYS A 35 -25.05 16.85 -0.88
C LYS A 35 -25.77 18.18 -0.72
N ARG A 36 -25.06 19.30 -0.93
CA ARG A 36 -25.59 20.65 -0.74
C ARG A 36 -26.67 20.96 -1.77
N ASP A 37 -26.42 20.63 -3.03
CA ASP A 37 -27.35 20.90 -4.13
C ASP A 37 -28.66 20.12 -3.92
N ALA A 38 -28.58 18.85 -3.49
CA ALA A 38 -29.77 18.04 -3.18
C ALA A 38 -30.59 18.65 -2.02
N ALA A 39 -29.93 19.07 -0.94
CA ALA A 39 -30.60 19.73 0.18
C ALA A 39 -31.25 21.07 -0.22
N GLU A 40 -30.58 21.85 -1.07
CA GLU A 40 -31.12 23.11 -1.59
C GLU A 40 -32.36 22.89 -2.46
N PHE A 41 -32.36 21.87 -3.31
CA PHE A 41 -33.52 21.49 -4.12
C PHE A 41 -34.73 21.12 -3.27
N VAL A 42 -34.52 20.30 -2.23
CA VAL A 42 -35.59 19.94 -1.29
C VAL A 42 -36.12 21.17 -0.58
N SER A 43 -35.23 22.03 -0.07
CA SER A 43 -35.63 23.26 0.62
C SER A 43 -36.47 24.19 -0.26
N LYS A 44 -36.25 24.21 -1.57
CA LYS A 44 -36.95 25.11 -2.49
C LYS A 44 -38.28 24.57 -3.01
N TYR A 45 -38.35 23.26 -3.27
CA TYR A 45 -39.46 22.70 -4.07
C TYR A 45 -40.32 21.67 -3.33
N SER A 46 -39.93 21.21 -2.14
CA SER A 46 -40.64 20.12 -1.45
C SER A 46 -42.09 20.44 -1.06
N ALA A 47 -42.43 21.72 -0.92
CA ALA A 47 -43.80 22.15 -0.63
C ALA A 47 -44.78 21.77 -1.75
N ASP A 48 -44.36 21.91 -3.01
CA ASP A 48 -45.19 21.66 -4.19
C ASP A 48 -44.87 20.31 -4.86
N PHE A 49 -43.63 19.84 -4.73
CA PHE A 49 -43.11 18.64 -5.39
C PHE A 49 -42.43 17.71 -4.39
N GLN A 50 -43.21 17.06 -3.52
CA GLN A 50 -42.69 16.20 -2.45
C GLN A 50 -41.65 15.15 -2.90
N ILE A 51 -41.75 14.67 -4.15
CA ILE A 51 -40.81 13.72 -4.76
C ILE A 51 -39.34 14.18 -4.68
N VAL A 52 -39.06 15.49 -4.64
CA VAL A 52 -37.66 15.98 -4.54
C VAL A 52 -36.98 15.53 -3.23
N SER A 53 -37.75 15.21 -2.18
CA SER A 53 -37.22 14.67 -0.92
C SER A 53 -36.52 13.31 -1.11
N GLU A 54 -36.94 12.52 -2.10
CA GLU A 54 -36.32 11.22 -2.42
C GLU A 54 -34.90 11.38 -2.97
N LEU A 55 -34.62 12.51 -3.67
CA LEU A 55 -33.28 12.83 -4.16
C LEU A 55 -32.32 13.03 -2.99
N GLN A 56 -32.71 13.83 -1.99
CA GLN A 56 -31.89 14.05 -0.80
C GLN A 56 -31.61 12.74 -0.05
N ALA A 57 -32.64 11.92 0.19
CA ALA A 57 -32.47 10.64 0.87
C ALA A 57 -31.50 9.70 0.12
N SER A 58 -31.62 9.63 -1.21
CA SER A 58 -30.74 8.83 -2.06
C SER A 58 -29.30 9.33 -2.02
N THR A 59 -29.10 10.65 -2.06
CA THR A 59 -27.79 11.29 -1.95
C THR A 59 -27.16 11.04 -0.58
N GLU A 60 -27.90 11.16 0.51
CA GLU A 60 -27.42 10.87 1.88
C GLU A 60 -26.99 9.41 2.06
N HIS A 61 -27.75 8.47 1.50
CA HIS A 61 -27.39 7.06 1.51
C HIS A 61 -26.09 6.81 0.73
N PHE A 62 -25.93 7.41 -0.46
CA PHE A 62 -24.69 7.32 -1.22
C PHE A 62 -23.50 7.90 -0.44
N ILE A 63 -23.64 9.08 0.17
CA ILE A 63 -22.57 9.72 0.95
C ILE A 63 -22.10 8.84 2.11
N THR A 64 -23.04 8.21 2.82
CA THR A 64 -22.72 7.30 3.93
C THR A 64 -21.86 6.13 3.42
N ARG A 65 -22.22 5.55 2.27
CA ARG A 65 -21.43 4.47 1.64
C ARG A 65 -20.07 4.96 1.14
N TRP A 66 -20.01 6.17 0.60
CA TRP A 66 -18.78 6.79 0.11
C TRP A 66 -17.78 7.01 1.25
N VAL A 67 -18.21 7.63 2.36
CA VAL A 67 -17.35 7.85 3.55
C VAL A 67 -16.83 6.54 4.10
N SER A 68 -17.70 5.53 4.24
CA SER A 68 -17.29 4.18 4.69
C SER A 68 -16.26 3.56 3.73
N THR A 69 -16.48 3.69 2.43
CA THR A 69 -15.55 3.19 1.40
C THR A 69 -14.20 3.89 1.49
N LEU A 70 -14.16 5.22 1.62
CA LEU A 70 -12.93 5.97 1.80
C LEU A 70 -12.17 5.52 3.05
N GLN A 71 -12.87 5.32 4.17
CA GLN A 71 -12.26 4.82 5.40
C GLN A 71 -11.58 3.46 5.20
N GLN A 72 -12.24 2.52 4.51
CA GLN A 72 -11.65 1.21 4.18
C GLN A 72 -10.35 1.36 3.37
N THR A 73 -10.30 2.28 2.40
CA THR A 73 -9.07 2.51 1.63
C THR A 73 -7.95 3.12 2.48
N ARG A 74 -8.27 4.01 3.42
CA ARG A 74 -7.31 4.64 4.34
C ARG A 74 -6.71 3.61 5.30
N ASP A 75 -7.57 2.77 5.89
CA ASP A 75 -7.14 1.74 6.82
C ASP A 75 -6.26 0.69 6.13
N ALA A 76 -6.60 0.31 4.89
CA ALA A 76 -5.75 -0.52 4.05
C ALA A 76 -4.39 0.12 3.79
N ALA A 77 -4.34 1.38 3.37
CA ALA A 77 -3.07 2.09 3.15
C ALA A 77 -2.22 2.17 4.42
N SER A 78 -2.84 2.43 5.58
CA SER A 78 -2.17 2.46 6.88
C SER A 78 -1.56 1.10 7.25
N SER A 79 -2.32 0.02 7.05
CA SER A 79 -1.85 -1.34 7.30
C SER A 79 -0.70 -1.77 6.37
N ILE A 80 -0.74 -1.38 5.09
CA ILE A 80 0.35 -1.65 4.15
C ILE A 80 1.58 -0.79 4.51
N SER A 81 1.39 0.46 4.93
CA SER A 81 2.47 1.32 5.42
C SER A 81 3.19 0.70 6.62
N ALA A 82 2.44 0.20 7.60
CA ALA A 82 2.99 -0.51 8.75
C ALA A 82 3.72 -1.80 8.33
N TRP A 83 3.21 -2.51 7.31
CA TRP A 83 3.88 -3.69 6.79
C TRP A 83 5.22 -3.37 6.12
N TYR A 84 5.27 -2.31 5.30
CA TYR A 84 6.52 -1.80 4.73
C TYR A 84 7.50 -1.33 5.81
N GLN A 85 7.01 -0.73 6.89
CA GLN A 85 7.86 -0.38 8.03
C GLN A 85 8.55 -1.62 8.61
N ARG A 86 7.78 -2.68 8.89
CA ARG A 86 8.33 -3.94 9.39
C ARG A 86 9.29 -4.59 8.37
N PHE A 87 8.96 -4.54 7.08
CA PHE A 87 9.85 -5.01 6.02
C PHE A 87 11.21 -4.31 6.08
N ILE A 88 11.24 -2.99 6.22
CA ILE A 88 12.48 -2.21 6.28
C ILE A 88 13.23 -2.43 7.59
N GLU A 89 12.55 -2.22 8.72
CA GLU A 89 13.19 -2.12 10.05
C GLU A 89 13.57 -3.48 10.61
N VAL A 90 12.79 -4.52 10.29
CA VAL A 90 13.05 -5.89 10.76
C VAL A 90 13.74 -6.68 9.67
N PHE A 91 13.04 -6.99 8.58
CA PHE A 91 13.52 -8.00 7.61
C PHE A 91 14.76 -7.56 6.84
N LEU A 92 14.78 -6.35 6.28
CA LEU A 92 15.96 -5.86 5.56
C LEU A 92 17.14 -5.55 6.50
N SER A 93 16.90 -5.30 7.78
CA SER A 93 17.95 -5.15 8.80
C SER A 93 18.60 -6.49 9.18
N LEU A 94 17.87 -7.61 9.11
CA LEU A 94 18.44 -8.95 9.35
C LEU A 94 19.63 -9.24 8.42
N ILE A 95 19.58 -8.74 7.19
CA ILE A 95 20.64 -8.95 6.19
C ILE A 95 21.96 -8.27 6.62
N ASP A 96 21.87 -7.13 7.31
CA ASP A 96 23.06 -6.43 7.81
C ASP A 96 23.77 -7.24 8.91
N MET A 97 23.02 -8.08 9.63
CA MET A 97 23.51 -8.90 10.74
C MET A 97 24.09 -10.26 10.31
N ILE A 98 24.05 -10.62 9.03
CA ILE A 98 24.62 -11.87 8.53
C ILE A 98 26.15 -11.81 8.64
N GLY A 99 26.70 -12.65 9.53
CA GLY A 99 28.13 -12.90 9.70
C GLY A 99 28.53 -14.36 9.50
N SER A 100 27.57 -15.30 9.53
CA SER A 100 27.81 -16.74 9.43
C SER A 100 26.81 -17.47 8.52
N GLU A 101 27.15 -18.70 8.12
CA GLU A 101 26.22 -19.58 7.38
C GLU A 101 24.98 -19.97 8.21
N GLY A 102 25.10 -19.95 9.55
CA GLY A 102 23.97 -20.14 10.45
C GLY A 102 22.94 -19.02 10.30
N ASP A 103 23.41 -17.78 10.33
CA ASP A 103 22.58 -16.58 10.20
C ASP A 103 21.81 -16.59 8.88
N VAL A 104 22.43 -17.06 7.79
CA VAL A 104 21.75 -17.20 6.50
C VAL A 104 20.51 -18.09 6.58
N LYS A 105 20.58 -19.22 7.30
CA LYS A 105 19.43 -20.12 7.45
C LYS A 105 18.31 -19.45 8.23
N GLU A 106 18.65 -18.69 9.27
CA GLU A 106 17.68 -17.94 10.07
C GLU A 106 17.03 -16.83 9.24
N VAL A 107 17.81 -16.04 8.51
CA VAL A 107 17.28 -14.99 7.62
C VAL A 107 16.36 -15.59 6.56
N ILE A 108 16.76 -16.68 5.89
CA ILE A 108 15.89 -17.37 4.93
C ILE A 108 14.59 -17.84 5.59
N ALA A 109 14.64 -18.37 6.80
CA ALA A 109 13.44 -18.81 7.52
C ALA A 109 12.49 -17.62 7.81
N GLU A 110 13.02 -16.48 8.28
CA GLU A 110 12.23 -15.27 8.53
C GLU A 110 11.58 -14.72 7.26
N PHE A 111 12.30 -14.66 6.14
CA PHE A 111 11.70 -14.22 4.87
C PHE A 111 10.65 -15.22 4.34
N ASN A 112 10.82 -16.52 4.56
CA ASN A 112 9.77 -17.50 4.23
C ASN A 112 8.53 -17.33 5.13
N ASN A 113 8.72 -17.01 6.42
CA ASN A 113 7.61 -16.69 7.32
C ASN A 113 6.85 -15.46 6.82
N LEU A 114 7.54 -14.38 6.44
CA LEU A 114 6.96 -13.19 5.84
C LEU A 114 6.13 -13.51 4.59
N LEU A 115 6.66 -14.36 3.70
CA LEU A 115 5.96 -14.80 2.49
C LEU A 115 4.71 -15.64 2.76
N GLY A 116 4.63 -16.28 3.93
CA GLY A 116 3.47 -17.05 4.38
C GLY A 116 2.38 -16.18 5.03
N GLU A 117 2.65 -14.91 5.31
CA GLU A 117 1.67 -14.02 5.91
C GLU A 117 0.58 -13.59 4.92
N THR A 118 -0.61 -13.33 5.44
CA THR A 118 -1.69 -12.76 4.63
C THR A 118 -1.41 -11.28 4.35
N HIS A 119 -1.58 -10.88 3.09
CA HIS A 119 -1.45 -9.48 2.68
C HIS A 119 -2.36 -8.55 3.50
N PRO A 120 -1.82 -7.45 4.06
CA PRO A 120 -2.59 -6.55 4.92
C PRO A 120 -3.90 -6.03 4.31
N SER A 121 -3.92 -5.75 3.00
CA SER A 121 -5.06 -5.17 2.29
C SER A 121 -6.31 -6.09 2.27
N THR A 122 -6.14 -7.40 2.43
CA THR A 122 -7.26 -8.37 2.33
C THR A 122 -8.23 -8.28 3.50
N LYS A 123 -7.88 -7.55 4.55
CA LYS A 123 -8.75 -7.30 5.72
C LYS A 123 -9.86 -6.29 5.42
N TYR A 124 -9.79 -5.60 4.28
CA TYR A 124 -10.62 -4.44 3.96
C TYR A 124 -11.50 -4.69 2.73
N GLN A 125 -12.66 -4.06 2.70
CA GLN A 125 -13.61 -4.17 1.58
C GLN A 125 -13.26 -3.16 0.48
N LEU A 126 -12.41 -3.56 -0.47
CA LEU A 126 -11.92 -2.69 -1.55
C LEU A 126 -12.58 -2.95 -2.91
N ASP A 127 -13.60 -3.80 -2.98
CA ASP A 127 -14.23 -4.22 -4.25
C ASP A 127 -14.94 -3.08 -4.98
N THR A 128 -15.41 -2.07 -4.25
CA THR A 128 -16.02 -0.85 -4.81
C THR A 128 -14.98 0.19 -5.24
N THR A 129 -13.70 -0.05 -4.97
CA THR A 129 -12.57 0.82 -5.33
C THR A 129 -11.49 0.02 -6.08
N PRO A 130 -11.80 -0.50 -7.28
CA PRO A 130 -10.91 -1.43 -7.98
C PRO A 130 -9.54 -0.82 -8.31
N GLY A 131 -9.46 0.50 -8.58
CA GLY A 131 -8.19 1.20 -8.80
C GLY A 131 -7.26 1.12 -7.59
N VAL A 132 -7.81 1.37 -6.39
CA VAL A 132 -7.10 1.26 -5.11
C VAL A 132 -6.71 -0.18 -4.82
N LYS A 133 -7.66 -1.12 -4.94
CA LYS A 133 -7.42 -2.56 -4.72
C LYS A 133 -6.26 -3.07 -5.57
N ASN A 134 -6.27 -2.74 -6.86
CA ASN A 134 -5.22 -3.18 -7.78
C ASN A 134 -3.87 -2.56 -7.46
N ALA A 135 -3.83 -1.26 -7.11
CA ALA A 135 -2.59 -0.60 -6.72
C ALA A 135 -1.99 -1.22 -5.45
N PHE A 136 -2.82 -1.48 -4.45
CA PHE A 136 -2.37 -2.06 -3.18
C PHE A 136 -1.86 -3.49 -3.36
N ASN A 137 -2.59 -4.33 -4.10
CA ASN A 137 -2.13 -5.69 -4.42
C ASN A 137 -0.77 -5.68 -5.15
N GLU A 138 -0.58 -4.77 -6.10
CA GLU A 138 0.68 -4.62 -6.82
C GLU A 138 1.83 -4.21 -5.88
N ILE A 139 1.60 -3.19 -5.05
CA ILE A 139 2.57 -2.70 -4.07
C ILE A 139 2.93 -3.78 -3.06
N GLU A 140 1.95 -4.55 -2.60
CA GLU A 140 2.17 -5.64 -1.66
C GLU A 140 3.00 -6.77 -2.30
N ALA A 141 2.73 -7.09 -3.56
CA ALA A 141 3.49 -8.10 -4.30
C ALA A 141 4.98 -7.74 -4.46
N LEU A 142 5.36 -6.45 -4.42
CA LEU A 142 6.76 -6.03 -4.48
C LEU A 142 7.57 -6.60 -3.32
N VAL A 143 7.02 -6.56 -2.10
CA VAL A 143 7.67 -7.13 -0.91
C VAL A 143 7.90 -8.62 -1.09
N CYS A 144 6.92 -9.33 -1.67
CA CYS A 144 7.03 -10.76 -1.93
C CYS A 144 8.09 -11.08 -3.01
N VAL A 145 8.15 -10.29 -4.07
CA VAL A 145 9.17 -10.45 -5.13
C VAL A 145 10.57 -10.19 -4.58
N GLU A 146 10.75 -9.12 -3.81
CA GLU A 146 12.04 -8.78 -3.20
C GLU A 146 12.47 -9.86 -2.20
N SER A 147 11.55 -10.33 -1.36
CA SER A 147 11.80 -11.40 -0.39
C SER A 147 12.29 -12.69 -1.04
N LYS A 148 11.67 -13.09 -2.17
CA LYS A 148 12.09 -14.27 -2.93
C LYS A 148 13.48 -14.09 -3.53
N HIS A 149 13.75 -12.92 -4.10
CA HIS A 149 15.08 -12.62 -4.63
C HIS A 149 16.16 -12.70 -3.54
N ILE A 150 15.92 -12.11 -2.37
CA ILE A 150 16.82 -12.20 -1.22
C ILE A 150 17.08 -13.65 -0.83
N ILE A 151 16.02 -14.48 -0.73
CA ILE A 151 16.14 -15.91 -0.45
C ILE A 151 17.01 -16.60 -1.51
N ASP A 152 16.74 -16.39 -2.79
CA ASP A 152 17.46 -17.02 -3.90
C ASP A 152 18.96 -16.66 -3.89
N VAL A 153 19.28 -15.39 -3.64
CA VAL A 153 20.67 -14.92 -3.52
C VAL A 153 21.36 -15.60 -2.33
N LEU A 154 20.71 -15.65 -1.17
CA LEU A 154 21.26 -16.26 0.04
C LEU A 154 21.43 -17.78 -0.11
N GLN A 155 20.51 -18.48 -0.76
CA GLN A 155 20.63 -19.91 -1.06
C GLN A 155 21.79 -20.23 -2.02
N SER A 156 22.16 -19.27 -2.87
CA SER A 156 23.30 -19.42 -3.79
C SER A 156 24.68 -19.23 -3.10
N ALA A 157 24.69 -18.73 -1.86
CA ALA A 157 25.91 -18.52 -1.09
C ALA A 157 26.56 -19.86 -0.70
N LYS A 158 27.79 -20.08 -1.14
CA LYS A 158 28.62 -21.25 -0.79
C LYS A 158 29.78 -20.79 0.09
N ALA A 159 30.37 -21.70 0.86
CA ALA A 159 31.54 -21.39 1.71
C ALA A 159 32.66 -20.61 0.97
N SER A 160 32.90 -20.91 -0.32
CA SER A 160 33.95 -20.27 -1.12
C SER A 160 33.65 -18.84 -1.59
N ASN A 161 32.37 -18.41 -1.58
CA ASN A 161 31.96 -17.07 -2.01
C ASN A 161 31.04 -16.35 -1.01
N PHE A 162 30.80 -16.93 0.16
CA PHE A 162 29.86 -16.46 1.18
C PHE A 162 29.97 -14.95 1.44
N SER A 163 31.15 -14.50 1.87
CA SER A 163 31.39 -13.08 2.19
C SER A 163 31.13 -12.18 0.99
N LYS A 164 31.51 -12.59 -0.21
CA LYS A 164 31.27 -11.82 -1.43
C LYS A 164 29.77 -11.74 -1.77
N THR A 165 29.04 -12.83 -1.61
CA THR A 165 27.59 -12.88 -1.87
C THR A 165 26.83 -12.00 -0.89
N VAL A 166 27.12 -12.12 0.41
CA VAL A 166 26.48 -11.33 1.47
C VAL A 166 26.77 -9.83 1.30
N GLU A 167 28.03 -9.46 1.05
CA GLU A 167 28.40 -8.06 0.83
C GLU A 167 27.82 -7.50 -0.49
N GLY A 168 27.65 -8.34 -1.51
CA GLY A 168 26.94 -7.99 -2.74
C GLY A 168 25.47 -7.69 -2.45
N LEU A 169 24.80 -8.57 -1.72
CA LEU A 169 23.40 -8.41 -1.33
C LEU A 169 23.20 -7.15 -0.47
N LYS A 170 24.06 -6.90 0.52
CA LYS A 170 24.00 -5.68 1.36
C LYS A 170 24.05 -4.39 0.55
N LYS A 171 24.87 -4.36 -0.51
CA LYS A 171 24.95 -3.20 -1.43
C LYS A 171 23.69 -3.06 -2.27
N GLU A 172 23.11 -4.18 -2.67
CA GLU A 172 21.91 -4.23 -3.50
C GLU A 172 20.66 -3.77 -2.74
N ILE A 173 20.51 -4.16 -1.47
CA ILE A 173 19.36 -3.78 -0.64
C ILE A 173 19.38 -2.32 -0.16
N ALA A 174 20.51 -1.63 -0.20
CA ALA A 174 20.61 -0.25 0.23
C ALA A 174 19.63 0.69 -0.52
N PRO A 175 19.59 0.72 -1.87
CA PRO A 175 18.56 1.47 -2.59
C PRO A 175 17.14 0.91 -2.40
N VAL A 176 16.98 -0.39 -2.11
CA VAL A 176 15.68 -1.01 -1.82
C VAL A 176 15.09 -0.46 -0.52
N LYS A 177 15.89 -0.33 0.56
CA LYS A 177 15.46 0.28 1.83
C LYS A 177 14.93 1.70 1.62
N LEU A 178 15.65 2.51 0.84
CA LEU A 178 15.24 3.88 0.51
C LEU A 178 13.94 3.91 -0.31
N GLY A 179 13.85 3.05 -1.32
CA GLY A 179 12.67 2.93 -2.16
C GLY A 179 11.42 2.50 -1.40
N ALA A 180 11.56 1.48 -0.54
CA ALA A 180 10.51 1.01 0.35
C ALA A 180 10.05 2.12 1.32
N ALA A 181 10.98 2.92 1.84
CA ALA A 181 10.65 4.06 2.70
C ALA A 181 9.81 5.12 1.98
N HIS A 182 10.11 5.41 0.69
CA HIS A 182 9.30 6.32 -0.12
C HIS A 182 7.89 5.78 -0.39
N ILE A 183 7.76 4.49 -0.69
CA ILE A 183 6.44 3.84 -0.88
C ILE A 183 5.64 3.89 0.42
N ARG A 184 6.26 3.54 1.55
CA ARG A 184 5.67 3.65 2.89
C ARG A 184 5.15 5.07 3.15
N GLN A 185 5.98 6.08 2.90
CA GLN A 185 5.58 7.47 3.12
C GLN A 185 4.41 7.87 2.23
N ALA A 186 4.39 7.44 0.96
CA ALA A 186 3.26 7.70 0.06
C ALA A 186 1.96 7.06 0.57
N LEU A 187 2.00 5.81 1.05
CA LEU A 187 0.86 5.14 1.67
C LEU A 187 0.39 5.83 2.94
N ASN A 188 1.32 6.24 3.81
CA ASN A 188 1.01 7.01 5.01
C ASN A 188 0.31 8.32 4.66
N ASN A 189 0.82 9.05 3.65
CA ASN A 189 0.20 10.28 3.19
C ASN A 189 -1.19 10.04 2.59
N TYR A 190 -1.39 8.94 1.85
CA TYR A 190 -2.72 8.55 1.37
C TYR A 190 -3.69 8.34 2.54
N ALA A 191 -3.26 7.64 3.58
CA ALA A 191 -4.08 7.36 4.75
C ALA A 191 -4.48 8.62 5.55
N THR A 192 -3.61 9.65 5.55
CA THR A 192 -3.82 10.88 6.34
C THR A 192 -4.39 12.06 5.57
N ARG A 193 -4.24 12.15 4.23
CA ARG A 193 -4.68 13.31 3.43
C ARG A 193 -6.13 13.28 2.98
N LEU A 194 -6.80 12.13 3.08
CA LEU A 194 -8.23 12.03 2.80
C LEU A 194 -8.97 12.52 4.06
N GLU A 195 -9.49 13.74 4.04
CA GLU A 195 -10.32 14.31 5.12
C GLU A 195 -11.80 14.22 4.79
#